data_AF-D6LFB5-F1
#
_entry.id   AF-D6LFB5-F1
#
_cell.length_a   1.000
_cell.length_b   1.000
_cell.length_c   1.000
_cell.angle_alpha   90.00
_cell.angle_beta   90.00
_cell.angle_gamma   90.00
#
_symmetry.space_group_name_H-M   'P 1'
#
loop_
_entity.id
_entity.type
_entity.pdbx_description
1 polymer ?
#
loop_
_entity_poly.entity_id
_entity_poly.type
_entity_poly.pdbx_seq_one_letter_code
_entity_poly.pdbx_strand_id
1 'polypeptide(L)'
;MGQELNLIAGNYICGKDFIAGTYDIELIKNYGYITIREKKNVSNIKFRKYLGENIGELKDFKNCSIEIEEKVEISGGLEVKLTPSKSTYLYN
;
A
#
# COMPACT_ATOMS: atom_id res chain seq x y z
N MET A 1 15.04 -2.20 -2.49
CA MET A 1 14.64 -3.47 -1.83
C MET A 1 13.42 -3.17 -0.98
N GLY A 2 12.32 -3.91 -1.13
CA GLY A 2 11.19 -3.90 -0.20
C GLY A 2 11.13 -5.20 0.61
N GLN A 3 10.16 -5.34 1.52
CA GLN A 3 9.93 -6.58 2.27
C GLN A 3 8.52 -7.12 2.05
N GLU A 4 8.33 -8.44 2.07
CA GLU A 4 6.99 -9.02 2.05
C GLU A 4 6.35 -8.89 3.43
N LEU A 5 5.11 -8.38 3.50
CA LEU A 5 4.37 -8.22 4.76
C LEU A 5 2.86 -8.16 4.56
N ASN A 6 2.12 -8.49 5.61
CA ASN A 6 0.66 -8.29 5.66
C ASN A 6 0.35 -7.05 6.50
N LEU A 7 -0.53 -6.18 5.99
CA LEU A 7 -1.04 -5.03 6.71
C LEU A 7 -2.54 -5.16 6.92
N ILE A 8 -2.98 -4.83 8.12
CA ILE A 8 -4.39 -4.74 8.50
C ILE A 8 -4.83 -3.27 8.58
N ALA A 9 -6.12 -3.01 8.79
CA ALA A 9 -6.61 -1.65 9.03
C ALA A 9 -5.82 -0.95 10.15
N GLY A 10 -5.32 0.26 9.85
CA GLY A 10 -4.35 0.95 10.68
C GLY A 10 -3.65 2.10 9.96
N ASN A 11 -2.74 2.75 10.69
CA ASN A 11 -1.89 3.82 10.18
C ASN A 11 -0.43 3.38 10.31
N TYR A 12 0.30 3.42 9.20
CA TYR A 12 1.70 3.00 9.13
C TYR A 12 2.57 4.11 8.53
N ILE A 13 3.81 4.18 8.96
CA ILE A 13 4.83 5.10 8.47
C ILE A 13 5.93 4.27 7.81
N CYS A 14 6.11 4.47 6.51
CA CYS A 14 7.17 3.82 5.76
C CYS A 14 8.57 4.28 6.25
N GLY A 15 9.50 3.34 6.41
CA GLY A 15 10.81 3.53 7.04
C GLY A 15 10.82 3.35 8.56
N LYS A 16 9.65 3.35 9.21
CA LYS A 16 9.50 3.07 10.65
C LYS A 16 8.83 1.73 10.89
N ASP A 17 7.66 1.52 10.29
CA ASP A 17 6.84 0.32 10.50
C ASP A 17 7.14 -0.77 9.45
N PHE A 18 7.60 -0.36 8.25
CA PHE A 18 8.05 -1.27 7.20
C PHE A 18 9.04 -0.59 6.26
N ILE A 19 9.78 -1.38 5.47
CA ILE A 19 10.84 -0.88 4.59
C ILE A 19 10.25 -0.19 3.34
N ALA A 20 10.87 0.89 2.87
CA ALA A 20 10.48 1.56 1.62
C ALA A 20 10.70 0.68 0.38
N GLY A 21 9.85 0.84 -0.62
CA GLY A 21 9.96 0.06 -1.85
C GLY A 21 8.75 0.22 -2.76
N THR A 22 8.84 -0.45 -3.90
CA THR A 22 7.73 -0.60 -4.83
C THR A 22 7.06 -1.94 -4.54
N TYR A 23 5.75 -1.93 -4.34
CA TYR A 23 4.95 -3.07 -3.90
C TYR A 23 3.82 -3.40 -4.86
N ASP A 24 3.63 -4.70 -5.09
CA ASP A 24 2.36 -5.25 -5.54
C ASP A 24 1.51 -5.47 -4.30
N ILE A 25 0.27 -4.99 -4.33
CA ILE A 25 -0.64 -4.99 -3.19
C ILE A 25 -1.83 -5.84 -3.55
N GLU A 26 -2.01 -6.93 -2.79
CA GLU A 26 -3.02 -7.95 -3.02
C GLU A 26 -4.01 -7.97 -1.85
N LEU A 27 -5.29 -8.06 -2.15
CA LEU A 27 -6.35 -8.25 -1.16
C LEU A 27 -6.18 -9.61 -0.48
N ILE A 28 -6.23 -9.63 0.85
CA ILE A 28 -6.38 -10.86 1.61
C ILE A 28 -7.86 -11.12 1.88
N LYS A 29 -8.56 -10.16 2.50
CA LYS A 29 -10.00 -10.24 2.83
C LYS A 29 -10.56 -8.88 3.26
N ASN A 30 -11.88 -8.84 3.49
CA ASN A 30 -12.67 -7.67 3.88
C ASN A 30 -12.71 -6.60 2.78
N TYR A 31 -13.47 -5.53 3.04
CA TYR A 31 -13.62 -4.39 2.14
C TYR A 31 -13.07 -3.12 2.78
N GLY A 32 -12.42 -2.27 1.99
CA GLY A 32 -12.04 -0.95 2.46
C GLY A 32 -11.17 -0.21 1.47
N TYR A 33 -10.31 0.66 1.99
CA TYR A 33 -9.41 1.42 1.15
C TYR A 33 -8.04 1.59 1.78
N ILE A 34 -7.05 1.69 0.89
CA ILE A 34 -5.69 2.08 1.19
C ILE A 34 -5.45 3.49 0.65
N THR A 35 -4.92 4.38 1.50
CA THR A 35 -4.54 5.75 1.13
C THR A 35 -3.04 5.92 1.42
N ILE A 36 -2.30 6.43 0.45
CA ILE A 36 -0.91 6.85 0.64
C ILE A 36 -0.88 8.38 0.60
N ARG A 37 -0.28 8.98 1.61
CA ARG A 37 -0.14 10.43 1.75
C ARG A 37 1.30 10.87 1.50
N GLU A 38 1.45 12.08 0.98
CA GLU A 38 2.76 12.66 0.73
C GLU A 38 3.51 12.96 2.03
N LYS A 39 4.84 12.85 2.00
CA LYS A 39 5.74 13.06 3.15
C LYS A 39 5.63 14.48 3.73
N LYS A 40 5.70 15.49 2.85
CA LYS A 40 5.79 16.91 3.24
C LYS A 40 4.44 17.51 3.62
N ASN A 41 3.36 16.97 3.07
CA ASN A 41 2.01 17.46 3.33
C ASN A 41 1.06 16.26 3.47
N VAL A 42 0.89 15.81 4.71
CA VAL A 42 0.04 14.66 5.04
C VAL A 42 -1.44 14.89 4.69
N SER A 43 -1.87 16.14 4.49
CA SER A 43 -3.23 16.43 4.00
C SER A 43 -3.39 16.02 2.53
N ASN A 44 -2.32 16.02 1.75
CA ASN A 44 -2.32 15.61 0.36
C ASN A 44 -2.37 14.07 0.23
N ILE A 45 -3.30 13.60 -0.58
CA ILE A 45 -3.40 12.20 -0.97
C ILE A 45 -2.57 12.02 -2.23
N LYS A 46 -1.47 11.28 -2.13
CA LYS A 46 -0.71 10.81 -3.30
C LYS A 46 -1.53 9.80 -4.09
N PHE A 47 -2.21 8.90 -3.36
CA PHE A 47 -2.94 7.80 -3.96
C PHE A 47 -4.01 7.22 -3.03
N ARG A 48 -5.12 6.74 -3.60
CA ARG A 48 -6.13 5.94 -2.91
C ARG A 48 -6.71 4.85 -3.81
N LYS A 49 -6.91 3.64 -3.27
CA LYS A 49 -7.66 2.56 -3.91
C LYS A 49 -8.60 1.87 -2.95
N TYR A 50 -9.72 1.43 -3.49
CA TYR A 50 -10.71 0.60 -2.80
C TYR A 50 -10.51 -0.84 -3.22
N LEU A 51 -10.44 -1.75 -2.26
CA LEU A 51 -10.29 -3.18 -2.47
C LEU A 51 -11.36 -3.90 -1.65
N GLY A 52 -11.82 -5.04 -2.14
CA GLY A 52 -12.64 -5.92 -1.34
C GLY A 52 -13.17 -7.15 -2.04
N GLU A 53 -13.95 -7.95 -1.31
CA GLU A 53 -14.36 -9.30 -1.69
C GLU A 53 -15.49 -9.34 -2.72
N ASN A 54 -16.23 -8.25 -2.92
CA ASN A 54 -17.38 -8.26 -3.82
C ASN A 54 -16.97 -8.31 -5.30
N ILE A 55 -17.91 -8.79 -6.13
CA ILE A 55 -17.75 -8.79 -7.58
C ILE A 55 -17.73 -7.34 -8.08
N GLY A 56 -16.70 -7.00 -8.86
CA GLY A 56 -16.49 -5.65 -9.38
C GLY A 56 -15.54 -4.79 -8.54
N GLU A 57 -15.15 -5.24 -7.34
CA GLU A 57 -14.12 -4.58 -6.54
C GLU A 57 -12.71 -5.02 -6.96
N LEU A 58 -11.74 -4.13 -6.72
CA LEU A 58 -10.34 -4.40 -7.00
C LEU A 58 -9.81 -5.48 -6.06
N LYS A 59 -9.11 -6.47 -6.61
CA LYS A 59 -8.46 -7.54 -5.84
C LYS A 59 -6.97 -7.30 -5.65
N ASP A 60 -6.34 -6.58 -6.55
CA ASP A 60 -4.93 -6.24 -6.48
C ASP A 60 -4.61 -4.97 -7.27
N PHE A 61 -3.47 -4.37 -6.96
CA PHE A 61 -2.84 -3.39 -7.84
C PHE A 61 -1.33 -3.46 -7.69
N LYS A 62 -0.64 -3.14 -8.77
CA LYS A 62 0.80 -3.39 -8.91
C LYS A 62 1.61 -2.12 -8.93
N ASN A 63 2.90 -2.26 -8.67
CA ASN A 63 3.90 -1.20 -8.83
C ASN A 63 3.62 0.06 -7.99
N CYS A 64 3.15 -0.12 -6.77
CA CYS A 64 2.89 0.98 -5.84
C CYS A 64 4.18 1.42 -5.16
N SER A 65 4.72 2.59 -5.55
CA SER A 65 5.91 3.16 -4.90
C SER A 65 5.55 3.82 -3.57
N ILE A 66 6.11 3.28 -2.49
CA ILE A 66 6.00 3.81 -1.13
C ILE A 66 7.39 4.19 -0.64
N GLU A 67 7.57 5.47 -0.39
CA GLU A 67 8.86 6.02 0.01
C GLU A 67 8.94 6.26 1.52
N ILE A 68 10.17 6.34 2.05
CA ILE A 68 10.43 6.69 3.47
C ILE A 68 9.64 7.93 3.87
N GLU A 69 9.04 7.92 5.06
CA GLU A 69 8.15 8.96 5.64
C GLU A 69 6.75 9.08 5.01
N GLU A 70 6.42 8.34 3.94
CA GLU A 70 5.04 8.31 3.47
C GLU A 70 4.15 7.55 4.46
N LYS A 71 2.94 8.09 4.66
CA LYS A 71 1.95 7.50 5.54
C LYS A 71 1.00 6.62 4.74
N VAL A 72 0.82 5.38 5.18
CA VAL A 72 -0.15 4.42 4.65
C VAL A 72 -1.31 4.28 5.63
N GLU A 73 -2.51 4.62 5.17
CA GLU A 73 -3.75 4.49 5.94
C GLU A 73 -4.63 3.41 5.33
N ILE A 74 -4.96 2.39 6.12
CA ILE A 74 -5.84 1.27 5.72
C ILE A 74 -7.11 1.34 6.57
N SER A 75 -8.27 1.32 5.93
CA SER A 75 -9.58 1.48 6.57
C SER A 75 -10.55 0.36 6.18
N GLY A 76 -11.68 0.26 6.89
CA GLY A 76 -12.76 -0.70 6.58
C GLY A 76 -12.53 -2.12 7.10
N GLY A 77 -11.50 -2.36 7.91
CA GLY A 77 -11.09 -3.71 8.29
C GLY A 77 -10.32 -4.45 7.18
N LEU A 78 -10.01 -3.75 6.09
CA LEU A 78 -9.23 -4.27 4.97
C LEU A 78 -7.92 -4.90 5.44
N GLU A 79 -7.63 -6.10 4.93
CA GLU A 79 -6.34 -6.77 5.08
C GLU A 79 -5.70 -6.99 3.70
N VAL A 80 -4.44 -6.60 3.57
CA VAL A 80 -3.69 -6.69 2.30
C VAL A 80 -2.31 -7.30 2.52
N LYS A 81 -1.80 -7.93 1.47
CA LYS A 81 -0.41 -8.36 1.36
C LYS A 81 0.36 -7.35 0.51
N LEU A 82 1.48 -6.88 1.02
CA LEU A 82 2.48 -6.12 0.27
C LEU A 82 3.60 -7.09 -0.12
N THR A 83 3.82 -7.25 -1.41
CA THR A 83 4.91 -8.06 -1.97
C THR A 83 5.82 -7.14 -2.78
N PRO A 84 7.14 -7.13 -2.58
CA PRO A 84 8.04 -6.32 -3.41
C PRO A 84 7.80 -6.59 -4.90
N SER A 85 7.46 -5.55 -5.66
CA SER A 85 7.19 -5.69 -7.09
C SER A 85 8.43 -6.19 -7.82
N LYS A 86 8.23 -7.14 -8.73
CA LYS A 86 9.31 -7.63 -9.61
C LYS A 86 9.65 -6.65 -10.73
N SER A 87 8.84 -5.62 -10.96
CA SER A 87 9.20 -4.55 -11.87
C SER A 87 10.31 -3.70 -11.27
N THR A 88 11.54 -4.11 -11.54
CA THR A 88 12.67 -3.22 -11.60
C THR A 88 12.41 -2.24 -12.75
N TYR A 89 11.88 -1.04 -12.45
CA TYR A 89 12.44 0.11 -13.15
C TYR A 89 13.90 0.13 -12.71
N LEU A 90 14.73 -0.57 -13.47
CA LEU A 90 16.17 -0.44 -13.45
C LEU A 90 16.41 1.06 -13.60
N TYR A 91 16.83 1.71 -12.52
CA TYR A 91 17.57 2.96 -12.64
C TYR A 91 18.83 2.58 -13.42
N ASN A 92 18.78 2.78 -14.75
CA ASN A 92 19.97 3.02 -15.55
C ASN A 92 20.42 4.47 -15.31
#